data_AF-A0A0F9JTA6-F1
#
_entry.id   AF-A0A0F9JTA6-F1
#
_cell.length_a   1.000
_cell.length_b   1.000
_cell.length_c   1.000
_cell.angle_alpha   90.00
_cell.angle_beta   90.00
_cell.angle_gamma   90.00
#
_symmetry.space_group_name_H-M   'P 1'
#
loop_
_entity.id
_entity.type
_entity.pdbx_description
1 polymer ?
#
loop_
_entity_poly.entity_id
_entity_poly.type
_entity_poly.pdbx_seq_one_letter_code
_entity_poly.pdbx_strand_id
1 'polypeptide(L)' 'MARYKKRPVIVEAEQFLEGQPLPRGVQLVDGYASIITIHNQKAYLQYGDWVIAEPDGIHFYPCKPDIFEQTYEAETE' A
#
# COMPACT_ATOMS: atom_id res chain seq x y z
N MET A 1 -0.34 -16.42 -26.01
CA MET A 1 -0.48 -15.70 -24.72
C MET A 1 -1.95 -15.72 -24.32
N ALA A 2 -2.26 -16.10 -23.09
CA ALA A 2 -3.61 -15.96 -22.57
C ALA A 2 -3.86 -14.50 -22.14
N ARG A 3 -5.10 -14.02 -22.28
CA ARG A 3 -5.52 -12.66 -21.89
C ARG A 3 -6.49 -12.77 -20.71
N TYR A 4 -6.33 -11.89 -19.73
CA TYR A 4 -7.16 -11.87 -18.52
C TYR A 4 -7.59 -10.43 -18.24
N LYS A 5 -8.79 -10.24 -17.66
CA LYS A 5 -9.25 -8.94 -17.17
C LYS A 5 -9.09 -8.88 -15.64
N LYS A 6 -8.59 -7.75 -15.13
CA LYS A 6 -8.60 -7.48 -13.68
C LYS A 6 -10.05 -7.29 -13.23
N ARG A 7 -10.39 -7.78 -12.04
CA ARG A 7 -11.71 -7.50 -11.43
C ARG A 7 -11.73 -6.04 -10.95
N PRO A 8 -12.87 -5.34 -11.05
CA PRO A 8 -13.02 -4.04 -10.38
C PRO A 8 -12.95 -4.28 -8.86
N VAL A 9 -12.09 -3.54 -8.18
CA VAL A 9 -11.85 -3.66 -6.74
C VAL A 9 -11.67 -2.26 -6.18
N ILE A 10 -12.42 -1.95 -5.12
CA ILE A 10 -12.20 -0.81 -4.26
C ILE A 10 -11.20 -1.25 -3.19
N VAL A 11 -10.22 -0.40 -2.88
CA VAL A 11 -9.18 -0.68 -1.90
C VAL A 11 -9.17 0.39 -0.81
N GLU A 12 -8.83 0.01 0.41
CA GLU A 12 -8.43 0.97 1.44
C GLU A 12 -6.94 1.26 1.30
N ALA A 13 -6.56 2.53 1.43
CA ALA A 13 -5.16 2.91 1.43
C ALA A 13 -4.91 4.09 2.38
N GLU A 14 -3.75 4.07 3.02
CA GLU A 14 -3.28 5.11 3.95
C GLU A 14 -1.92 5.61 3.47
N GLN A 15 -1.70 6.93 3.44
CA GLN A 15 -0.42 7.50 3.02
C GLN A 15 0.57 7.55 4.19
N PHE A 16 1.80 7.09 3.98
CA PHE A 16 2.85 7.17 4.98
C PHE A 16 3.46 8.58 5.00
N LEU A 17 3.12 9.38 6.01
CA LEU A 17 3.52 10.79 6.10
C LEU A 17 4.37 11.07 7.34
N GLU A 18 5.25 12.05 7.24
CA GLU A 18 6.09 12.50 8.35
C GLU A 18 5.22 13.20 9.41
N GLY A 19 5.47 12.89 10.70
CA GLY A 19 4.72 13.46 11.81
C GLY A 19 3.29 12.93 12.00
N GLN A 20 2.85 11.97 11.17
CA GLN A 20 1.56 11.29 11.31
C GLN A 20 1.74 9.90 11.95
N PRO A 21 0.67 9.30 12.50
CA PRO A 21 0.68 7.90 12.91
C PRO A 21 1.12 6.99 11.75
N LEU A 22 1.80 5.89 12.08
CA LEU A 22 2.20 4.91 11.08
C LEU A 22 0.96 4.23 10.47
N PRO A 23 0.88 4.12 9.13
CA PRO A 23 -0.13 3.29 8.49
C PRO A 23 -0.09 1.85 8.98
N ARG A 24 -1.23 1.16 8.88
CA ARG A 24 -1.34 -0.27 9.25
C ARG A 24 -0.32 -1.12 8.48
N GLY A 25 0.29 -2.08 9.17
CA GLY A 25 1.30 -2.98 8.61
C GLY A 25 2.72 -2.42 8.54
N VAL A 26 2.92 -1.09 8.66
CA VAL A 26 4.24 -0.47 8.61
C VAL A 26 5.01 -0.68 9.91
N GLN A 27 6.27 -1.08 9.77
CA GLN A 27 7.24 -1.22 10.85
C GLN A 27 8.41 -0.27 10.61
N LEU A 28 8.80 0.49 11.64
CA LEU A 28 10.03 1.28 11.66
C LEU A 28 11.09 0.53 12.46
N VAL A 29 12.15 0.10 11.78
CA VAL A 29 13.30 -0.59 12.39
C VAL A 29 14.58 0.10 11.93
N ASP A 30 15.39 0.56 12.88
CA ASP A 30 16.65 1.27 12.63
C ASP A 30 16.52 2.46 11.66
N GLY A 31 15.39 3.17 11.71
CA GLY A 31 15.10 4.31 10.84
C GLY A 31 14.57 3.96 9.45
N TYR A 32 14.40 2.67 9.14
CA TYR A 32 13.83 2.21 7.87
C TYR A 32 12.39 1.76 8.04
N ALA A 33 11.48 2.29 7.21
CA ALA A 33 10.10 1.85 7.13
C ALA A 33 9.95 0.65 6.19
N SER A 34 9.23 -0.38 6.65
CA SER A 34 9.00 -1.59 5.86
C SER A 34 7.69 -2.30 6.21
N ILE A 35 7.19 -3.10 5.27
CA ILE A 35 6.03 -4.00 5.41
C ILE A 35 6.47 -5.42 5.05
N ILE A 36 5.90 -6.43 5.72
CA ILE A 36 5.96 -7.82 5.27
C ILE A 36 4.69 -8.12 4.46
N THR A 37 4.85 -8.40 3.17
CA THR A 37 3.73 -8.69 2.26
C THR A 37 3.17 -10.10 2.48
N ILE A 38 2.03 -10.44 1.85
CA ILE A 38 1.46 -11.81 1.86
C ILE A 38 2.43 -12.88 1.35
N HIS A 39 3.42 -12.47 0.57
CA HIS A 39 4.47 -13.36 0.06
C HIS A 39 5.64 -13.53 1.05
N ASN A 40 5.49 -13.05 2.29
CA ASN A 40 6.50 -13.06 3.34
C ASN A 40 7.81 -12.35 2.90
N GLN A 41 7.67 -11.27 2.13
CA GLN A 41 8.78 -10.47 1.62
C GLN A 41 8.79 -9.11 2.29
N LYS A 42 9.98 -8.61 2.64
CA LYS A 42 10.17 -7.27 3.18
C LYS A 42 10.19 -6.26 2.04
N ALA A 43 9.23 -5.36 2.03
CA ALA A 43 9.17 -4.23 1.11
C ALA A 43 9.44 -2.93 1.88
N TYR A 44 10.34 -2.09 1.37
CA TYR A 44 10.68 -0.82 1.98
C TYR A 44 9.82 0.31 1.41
N LEU A 45 9.52 1.29 2.25
CA LEU A 45 8.75 2.47 1.89
C LEU A 45 9.42 3.75 2.41
N GLN A 46 9.06 4.86 1.78
CA GLN A 46 9.51 6.21 2.11
C GLN A 46 8.29 7.09 2.39
N TYR A 47 8.51 8.21 3.08
CA TYR A 47 7.45 9.19 3.26
C TYR A 47 6.88 9.63 1.89
N GLY A 48 5.57 9.72 1.82
CA GLY A 48 4.78 9.93 0.61
C GLY A 48 4.18 8.64 0.04
N ASP A 49 4.82 7.48 0.23
CA ASP A 49 4.32 6.21 -0.29
C ASP A 49 2.94 5.86 0.30
N TRP A 50 2.09 5.24 -0.51
CA TRP A 50 0.80 4.71 -0.09
C TRP A 50 0.95 3.29 0.43
N VAL A 51 0.15 2.94 1.45
CA VAL A 51 0.02 1.60 1.98
C VAL A 51 -1.37 1.08 1.67
N ILE A 52 -1.47 0.15 0.74
CA ILE A 52 -2.72 -0.43 0.27
C ILE A 52 -3.01 -1.68 1.08
N ALA A 53 -4.21 -1.78 1.64
CA ALA A 53 -4.68 -2.96 2.35
C ALA A 53 -5.22 -4.01 1.36
N GLU A 54 -4.86 -5.27 1.60
CA GLU A 54 -5.53 -6.39 0.94
C GLU A 54 -6.93 -6.62 1.54
N PRO A 55 -7.88 -7.20 0.78
CA PRO A 55 -9.23 -7.47 1.27
C PRO A 55 -9.30 -8.40 2.50
N ASP A 56 -8.22 -9.11 2.83
CA ASP A 56 -8.13 -9.95 4.02
C ASP A 56 -7.92 -9.16 5.33
N GLY A 57 -7.62 -7.87 5.24
CA GLY A 57 -7.42 -6.97 6.37
C GLY A 57 -6.13 -7.22 7.17
N ILE A 58 -5.26 -8.13 6.72
CA ILE A 58 -4.03 -8.51 7.42
C ILE A 58 -2.77 -8.26 6.59
N HIS A 59 -2.86 -8.25 5.26
CA HIS A 59 -1.72 -7.98 4.38
C HIS A 59 -1.79 -6.60 3.75
N PHE A 60 -0.61 -6.05 3.48
CA PHE A 60 -0.45 -4.69 2.97
C PHE A 60 0.66 -4.63 1.92
N TYR A 61 0.56 -3.65 1.03
CA TYR A 61 1.55 -3.39 0.00
C TYR A 61 1.88 -1.90 -0.09
N PRO A 62 3.17 -1.53 -0.16
CA PRO A 62 3.55 -0.17 -0.49
C PRO A 62 3.32 0.11 -1.98
N CYS A 63 2.89 1.32 -2.30
CA CYS A 63 2.69 1.82 -3.65
C CYS A 63 3.27 3.23 -3.77
N LYS A 64 3.98 3.52 -4.86
CA LYS A 64 4.53 4.86 -5.09
C LYS A 64 3.42 5.86 -5.40
N PRO A 65 3.55 7.14 -4.99
CA PRO A 65 2.49 8.13 -5.15
C PRO A 65 2.01 8.28 -6.58
N ASP A 66 2.94 8.39 -7.52
CA ASP A 66 2.68 8.54 -8.95
C ASP A 66 2.00 7.30 -9.54
N ILE A 67 2.37 6.10 -9.10
CA ILE A 67 1.72 4.84 -9.51
C ILE A 67 0.30 4.77 -8.93
N PHE A 68 0.12 5.17 -7.67
CA PHE A 68 -1.16 5.15 -7.00
C PHE A 68 -2.16 6.08 -7.71
N GLU A 69 -1.78 7.33 -7.97
CA GLU A 69 -2.62 8.31 -8.67
C GLU A 69 -2.98 7.90 -10.10
N GLN A 70 -2.10 7.17 -10.80
CA GLN A 70 -2.38 6.63 -12.13
C GLN A 70 -3.30 5.41 -12.10
N THR A 71 -3.43 4.73 -10.96
CA THR A 71 -4.13 3.44 -10.84
C THR A 71 -5.47 3.57 -10.14
N TYR A 72 -5.60 4.50 -9.19
CA TYR A 72 -6.74 4.64 -8.30
C TYR A 72 -7.30 6.05 -8.35
N GLU A 73 -8.62 6.14 -8.30
CA GLU A 73 -9.36 7.38 -8.10
C GLU A 73 -10.07 7.34 -6.74
N ALA A 74 -10.26 8.50 -6.12
CA ALA A 74 -10.99 8.58 -4.87
C ALA A 74 -12.46 8.20 -5.12
N GLU A 75 -12.99 7.30 -4.30
CA GLU A 75 -14.41 6.99 -4.31
C GLU A 75 -15.18 8.15 -3.65
N THR A 76 -16.06 8.79 -4.41
CA THR A 76 -17.01 9.76 -3.89
C THR A 76 -18.31 9.03 -3.53
N GLU A 77 -18.83 9.23 -2.33
CA GLU A 77 -20.17 8.75 -1.91
C GLU A 77 -21.30 9.29 -2.79
#